data_AF-A0A970M1D4-F1
#
_entry.id   AF-A0A970M1D4-F1
#
_cell.length_a   1.000
_cell.length_b   1.000
_cell.length_c   1.000
_cell.angle_alpha   90.00
_cell.angle_beta   90.00
_cell.angle_gamma   90.00
#
_symmetry.space_group_name_H-M   'P 1'
#
loop_
_entity.id
_entity.type
_entity.pdbx_description
1 polymer ?
#
loop_
_entity_poly.entity_id
_entity_poly.type
_entity_poly.pdbx_seq_one_letter_code
_entity_poly.pdbx_strand_id
1 'polypeptide(L)'
;MSSGAKQLVQIAKETVIGTVPSPFARQTLAFTDISLNQSVEKTESASITDNRLQQSSMITSAEYSGELSAEAQYGAYDDLMAAAAFNAWETNVLTFGGTTRQTFSVLLGYTDIANYHTFSGLHVNTFGIDIPEAGLIGLTFGLMGTKRATAAVAPVGTITPASTNPRMSNISVGDLLVDGVSVKGTACITAFSFNWDNSMQVQKCLGAGLEVGAIIEMSAKGSGSFTMAWSTKAAELYEKQFTNGNISLSIPITDTDGNEYVLNIPKVELTASLATGGKDDILNTTFEYTVVDQAPTITRTPKV
;
A
#
# COMPACT_ATOMS: atom_id res chain seq x y z
N MET A 1 23.66 16.87 -11.02
CA MET A 1 23.35 15.44 -11.22
C MET A 1 23.24 14.80 -9.84
N SER A 2 22.28 13.90 -9.64
CA SER A 2 21.98 13.28 -8.34
C SER A 2 22.13 11.76 -8.39
N SER A 3 22.35 11.11 -7.26
CA SER A 3 22.44 9.65 -7.12
C SER A 3 21.25 9.07 -6.35
N GLY A 4 20.83 7.85 -6.69
CA GLY A 4 19.68 7.18 -6.04
C GLY A 4 19.83 7.06 -4.51
N ALA A 5 21.04 6.83 -4.02
CA ALA A 5 21.34 6.74 -2.59
C ALA A 5 21.24 8.08 -1.82
N LYS A 6 21.03 9.21 -2.52
CA LYS A 6 20.88 10.56 -1.92
C LYS A 6 19.43 11.06 -1.92
N GLN A 7 18.50 10.16 -2.20
CA GLN A 7 17.07 10.38 -2.05
C GLN A 7 16.64 10.20 -0.59
N LEU A 8 15.65 10.97 -0.16
CA LEU A 8 14.96 10.77 1.10
C LEU A 8 13.46 10.91 0.91
N VAL A 9 12.71 10.20 1.75
CA VAL A 9 11.26 10.30 1.87
C VAL A 9 10.94 10.64 3.32
N GLN A 10 10.25 11.76 3.52
CA GLN A 10 9.80 12.21 4.83
C GLN A 10 8.31 12.49 4.81
N ILE A 11 7.58 12.02 5.81
CA ILE A 11 6.13 12.11 5.89
C ILE A 11 5.70 12.92 7.12
N ALA A 12 4.66 13.73 6.97
CA ALA A 12 3.98 14.40 8.07
C ALA A 12 2.47 14.27 7.91
N LYS A 13 1.78 13.96 8.99
CA LYS A 13 0.31 13.93 9.01
C LYS A 13 -0.26 15.34 8.94
N GLU A 14 -1.24 15.55 8.07
CA GLU A 14 -1.93 16.82 7.90
C GLU A 14 -3.10 16.94 8.90
N THR A 15 -3.29 18.15 9.42
CA THR A 15 -4.50 18.51 10.20
C THR A 15 -5.62 19.04 9.31
N VAL A 16 -5.24 19.64 8.17
CA VAL A 16 -6.14 20.16 7.14
C VAL A 16 -5.65 19.62 5.80
N ILE A 17 -6.55 18.97 5.06
CA ILE A 17 -6.24 18.33 3.77
C ILE A 17 -5.56 19.32 2.83
N GLY A 18 -4.42 18.91 2.26
CA GLY A 18 -3.68 19.70 1.29
C GLY A 18 -2.78 20.78 1.90
N THR A 19 -2.82 20.96 3.23
CA THR A 19 -2.04 21.98 3.93
C THR A 19 -0.86 21.35 4.66
N VAL A 20 0.36 21.72 4.24
CA VAL A 20 1.59 21.31 4.91
C VAL A 20 1.58 21.78 6.38
N PRO A 21 1.79 20.88 7.35
CA PRO A 21 1.83 21.25 8.76
C PRO A 21 2.88 22.34 9.07
N SER A 22 2.55 23.24 10.01
CA SER A 22 3.46 24.28 10.50
C SER A 22 3.51 24.26 12.03
N PRO A 23 4.68 23.99 12.65
CA PRO A 23 5.97 23.66 12.02
C PRO A 23 5.92 22.31 11.28
N PHE A 24 6.71 22.15 10.21
CA PHE A 24 6.72 20.93 9.37
C PHE A 24 7.55 19.80 10.01
N ALA A 25 7.07 19.33 11.16
CA ALA A 25 7.58 18.16 11.85
C ALA A 25 7.24 16.89 11.06
N ARG A 26 8.25 16.06 10.78
CA ARG A 26 8.12 14.94 9.85
C ARG A 26 8.98 13.74 10.24
N GLN A 27 8.55 12.56 9.86
CA GLN A 27 9.25 11.30 10.06
C GLN A 27 9.92 10.86 8.77
N THR A 28 11.18 10.43 8.86
CA THR A 28 11.88 9.81 7.73
C THR A 28 11.41 8.37 7.58
N LEU A 29 11.09 7.94 6.37
CA LEU A 29 10.76 6.55 6.08
C LEU A 29 11.93 5.90 5.35
N ALA A 30 12.22 4.66 5.71
CA ALA A 30 13.01 3.79 4.85
C ALA A 30 12.10 3.30 3.71
N PHE A 31 12.63 3.23 2.49
CA PHE A 31 11.88 2.83 1.32
C PHE A 31 12.81 2.08 0.36
N THR A 32 12.21 1.22 -0.46
CA THR A 32 12.89 0.49 -1.53
C THR A 32 12.69 1.17 -2.87
N ASP A 33 11.50 1.72 -3.11
CA ASP A 33 11.16 2.49 -4.30
C ASP A 33 10.14 3.60 -3.99
N ILE A 34 10.20 4.68 -4.76
CA ILE A 34 9.18 5.72 -4.75
C ILE A 34 8.97 6.29 -6.15
N SER A 35 7.71 6.29 -6.60
CA SER A 35 7.32 6.75 -7.94
C SER A 35 6.41 7.98 -7.93
N LEU A 36 6.35 8.70 -6.81
CA LEU A 36 5.51 9.88 -6.63
C LEU A 36 5.86 11.00 -7.63
N ASN A 37 4.91 11.33 -8.51
CA ASN A 37 5.12 12.26 -9.60
C ASN A 37 3.95 13.24 -9.76
N GLN A 38 4.24 14.37 -10.42
CA GLN A 38 3.23 15.25 -10.98
C GLN A 38 3.18 15.02 -12.50
N SER A 39 2.10 14.41 -12.97
CA SER A 39 1.83 14.20 -14.38
C SER A 39 0.91 15.30 -14.90
N VAL A 40 1.17 15.82 -16.10
CA VAL A 40 0.32 16.82 -16.75
C VAL A 40 -0.25 16.26 -18.04
N GLU A 41 -1.56 16.40 -18.22
CA GLU A 41 -2.22 16.10 -19.48
C GLU A 41 -2.19 17.34 -20.37
N LYS A 42 -1.91 17.13 -21.65
CA LYS A 42 -1.91 18.18 -22.66
C LYS A 42 -2.87 17.82 -23.78
N THR A 43 -3.65 18.81 -24.21
CA THR A 43 -4.49 18.69 -25.39
C THR A 43 -3.84 19.41 -26.55
N GLU A 44 -3.66 18.67 -27.65
CA GLU A 44 -3.10 19.21 -28.88
C GLU A 44 -4.05 20.23 -29.52
N SER A 45 -3.48 21.32 -30.04
CA SER A 45 -4.27 22.30 -30.75
C SER A 45 -4.59 21.80 -32.16
N ALA A 46 -5.87 21.78 -32.52
CA ALA A 46 -6.34 21.51 -33.87
C ALA A 46 -6.36 22.76 -34.77
N SER A 47 -5.80 23.89 -34.31
CA SER A 47 -5.77 25.12 -35.09
C SER A 47 -4.91 24.96 -36.35
N ILE A 48 -5.51 25.27 -37.51
CA ILE A 48 -4.83 25.26 -38.80
C ILE A 48 -4.15 26.61 -39.01
N THR A 49 -2.84 26.60 -39.17
CA THR A 49 -2.04 27.77 -39.56
C THR A 49 -1.64 27.69 -41.03
N ASP A 50 -1.16 28.79 -41.60
CA ASP A 50 -0.65 28.88 -42.99
C ASP A 50 0.70 28.18 -43.20
N ASN A 51 1.14 27.39 -42.22
CA ASN A 51 2.33 26.56 -42.28
C ASN A 51 1.95 25.07 -42.10
N ARG A 52 2.90 24.18 -42.40
CA ARG A 52 2.70 22.72 -42.30
C ARG A 52 3.01 22.15 -40.90
N LEU A 53 3.13 23.01 -39.88
CA LEU A 53 3.53 22.60 -38.53
C LEU A 53 2.33 22.52 -37.59
N GLN A 54 2.36 21.54 -36.70
CA GLN A 54 1.38 21.39 -35.62
C GLN A 54 1.52 22.53 -34.61
N GLN A 55 0.40 23.05 -34.13
CA GLN A 55 0.37 24.11 -33.13
C GLN A 55 0.62 23.56 -31.72
N SER A 56 1.16 24.40 -30.83
CA SER A 56 1.49 24.01 -29.46
C SER A 56 0.26 23.49 -28.72
N SER A 57 0.44 22.43 -27.94
CA SER A 57 -0.57 21.91 -27.03
C SER A 57 -0.71 22.80 -25.78
N MET A 58 -1.87 22.70 -25.13
CA MET A 58 -2.17 23.37 -23.86
C MET A 58 -2.30 22.34 -22.74
N ILE A 59 -1.87 22.69 -21.52
CA ILE A 59 -2.08 21.83 -20.34
C ILE A 59 -3.56 21.88 -19.96
N THR A 60 -4.19 20.73 -19.78
CA THR A 60 -5.62 20.61 -19.48
C THR A 60 -5.91 19.96 -18.13
N SER A 61 -4.98 19.17 -17.59
CA SER A 61 -5.10 18.67 -16.23
C SER A 61 -3.73 18.32 -15.64
N ALA A 62 -3.68 18.15 -14.31
CA ALA A 62 -2.54 17.60 -13.61
C ALA A 62 -3.00 16.57 -12.58
N GLU A 63 -2.17 15.56 -12.36
CA GLU A 63 -2.38 14.50 -11.39
C GLU A 63 -1.13 14.33 -10.53
N TYR A 64 -1.33 14.10 -9.24
CA TYR A 64 -0.26 13.91 -8.27
C TYR A 64 -0.44 12.53 -7.68
N SER A 65 0.31 11.56 -8.16
CA SER A 65 0.14 10.16 -7.77
C SER A 65 1.44 9.40 -7.88
N GLY A 66 1.47 8.24 -7.24
CA GLY A 66 2.56 7.29 -7.32
C GLY A 66 2.47 6.30 -6.18
N GLU A 67 3.52 5.50 -6.04
CA GLU A 67 3.60 4.42 -5.09
C GLU A 67 4.81 4.63 -4.17
N LEU A 68 4.65 4.27 -2.90
CA LEU A 68 5.73 4.13 -1.94
C LEU A 68 5.85 2.66 -1.58
N SER A 69 7.00 2.07 -1.90
CA SER A 69 7.31 0.68 -1.59
C SER A 69 8.40 0.61 -0.53
N ALA A 70 8.23 -0.30 0.43
CA ALA A 70 9.13 -0.45 1.56
C ALA A 70 9.16 -1.89 2.10
N GLU A 71 10.15 -2.18 2.92
CA GLU A 71 10.25 -3.47 3.62
C GLU A 71 9.56 -3.37 4.98
N ALA A 72 8.80 -4.39 5.35
CA ALA A 72 8.05 -4.43 6.60
C ALA A 72 8.95 -4.27 7.83
N GLN A 73 8.56 -3.34 8.70
CA GLN A 73 9.15 -3.07 10.00
C GLN A 73 8.03 -2.74 10.98
N TYR A 74 8.16 -3.23 12.20
CA TYR A 74 7.22 -2.89 13.27
C TYR A 74 7.19 -1.38 13.56
N GLY A 75 5.99 -0.81 13.63
CA GLY A 75 5.68 0.58 13.96
C GLY A 75 6.04 1.63 12.91
N ALA A 76 6.83 1.27 11.89
CA ALA A 76 7.42 2.25 10.97
C ALA A 76 6.38 2.89 10.03
N TYR A 77 5.36 2.12 9.62
CA TYR A 77 4.36 2.53 8.63
C TYR A 77 2.93 2.48 9.18
N ASP A 78 2.75 2.45 10.50
CA ASP A 78 1.44 2.33 11.17
C ASP A 78 0.48 3.45 10.77
N ASP A 79 0.99 4.68 10.59
CA ASP A 79 0.18 5.82 10.15
C ASP A 79 -0.34 5.64 8.72
N LEU A 80 0.49 5.08 7.82
CA LEU A 80 0.10 4.78 6.45
C LEU A 80 -0.90 3.62 6.38
N MET A 81 -0.69 2.57 7.18
CA MET A 81 -1.65 1.47 7.33
C MET A 81 -3.00 1.99 7.84
N ALA A 82 -2.99 2.84 8.87
CA ALA A 82 -4.19 3.47 9.43
C ALA A 82 -4.93 4.32 8.38
N ALA A 83 -4.18 5.05 7.56
CA ALA A 83 -4.75 5.82 6.47
C ALA A 83 -5.35 4.94 5.36
N ALA A 84 -4.71 3.82 5.01
CA ALA A 84 -5.27 2.86 4.05
C ALA A 84 -6.58 2.23 4.55
N ALA A 85 -6.65 1.94 5.85
CA ALA A 85 -7.84 1.39 6.49
C ALA A 85 -8.99 2.41 6.67
N PHE A 86 -8.72 3.70 6.45
CA PHE A 86 -9.57 4.82 6.88
C PHE A 86 -10.03 4.70 8.34
N ASN A 87 -9.11 4.30 9.22
CA ASN A 87 -9.42 4.11 10.62
C ASN A 87 -8.20 4.40 11.51
N ALA A 88 -8.41 4.58 12.81
CA ALA A 88 -7.33 4.69 13.77
C ALA A 88 -6.99 3.33 14.38
N TRP A 89 -5.77 3.21 14.93
CA TRP A 89 -5.40 2.09 15.78
C TRP A 89 -6.10 2.23 17.14
N GLU A 90 -6.98 1.30 17.47
CA GLU A 90 -7.73 1.27 18.72
C GLU A 90 -7.32 0.05 19.54
N THR A 91 -6.76 0.26 20.73
CA THR A 91 -6.25 -0.84 21.58
C THR A 91 -5.34 -1.81 20.82
N ASN A 92 -4.47 -1.26 19.96
CA ASN A 92 -3.57 -1.99 19.06
C ASN A 92 -4.23 -2.84 17.96
N VAL A 93 -5.50 -2.59 17.65
CA VAL A 93 -6.21 -3.20 16.53
C VAL A 93 -6.55 -2.13 15.50
N LEU A 94 -6.24 -2.41 14.24
CA LEU A 94 -6.65 -1.61 13.10
C LEU A 94 -7.70 -2.38 12.29
N THR A 95 -8.87 -1.79 12.11
CA THR A 95 -9.96 -2.37 11.31
C THR A 95 -10.11 -1.63 9.99
N PHE A 96 -10.08 -2.35 8.88
CA PHE A 96 -10.24 -1.80 7.53
C PHE A 96 -11.69 -1.43 7.23
N GLY A 97 -11.89 -0.54 6.25
CA GLY A 97 -13.22 -0.10 5.82
C GLY A 97 -13.86 0.93 6.76
N GLY A 98 -13.05 1.72 7.46
CA GLY A 98 -13.54 2.85 8.25
C GLY A 98 -13.89 4.07 7.39
N THR A 99 -14.22 5.18 8.06
CA THR A 99 -14.57 6.47 7.44
C THR A 99 -13.67 7.62 7.90
N THR A 100 -12.65 7.32 8.71
CA THR A 100 -11.72 8.31 9.25
C THR A 100 -10.60 8.56 8.25
N ARG A 101 -10.78 9.60 7.44
CA ARG A 101 -9.82 10.02 6.43
C ARG A 101 -8.57 10.64 7.07
N GLN A 102 -7.41 10.19 6.62
CA GLN A 102 -6.11 10.71 7.05
C GLN A 102 -5.31 11.12 5.83
N THR A 103 -4.61 12.26 5.94
CA THR A 103 -3.84 12.84 4.84
C THR A 103 -2.44 13.17 5.28
N PHE A 104 -1.53 13.18 4.30
CA PHE A 104 -0.12 13.42 4.56
C PHE A 104 0.47 14.43 3.58
N SER A 105 1.47 15.13 4.09
CA SER A 105 2.46 15.83 3.31
C SER A 105 3.72 14.99 3.23
N VAL A 106 4.16 14.63 2.02
CA VAL A 106 5.38 13.85 1.78
C VAL A 106 6.42 14.73 1.09
N LEU A 107 7.61 14.78 1.67
CA LEU A 107 8.80 15.40 1.10
C LEU A 107 9.66 14.33 0.43
N LEU A 108 9.81 14.43 -0.88
CA LEU A 108 10.83 13.74 -1.65
C LEU A 108 12.03 14.69 -1.84
N GLY A 109 13.18 14.33 -1.28
CA GLY A 109 14.37 15.19 -1.30
C GLY A 109 15.55 14.55 -2.02
N TYR A 110 16.24 15.32 -2.86
CA TYR A 110 17.52 15.00 -3.47
C TYR A 110 18.61 15.85 -2.80
N THR A 111 19.23 15.27 -1.78
CA THR A 111 20.07 16.02 -0.82
C THR A 111 21.38 16.53 -1.40
N ASP A 112 21.89 15.88 -2.45
CA ASP A 112 23.15 16.23 -3.11
C ASP A 112 23.04 17.42 -4.08
N ILE A 113 21.83 17.71 -4.57
CA ILE A 113 21.56 18.82 -5.48
C ILE A 113 20.63 19.89 -4.89
N ALA A 114 20.29 19.76 -3.60
CA ALA A 114 19.37 20.64 -2.89
C ALA A 114 18.04 20.84 -3.66
N ASN A 115 17.43 19.73 -4.09
CA ASN A 115 16.15 19.76 -4.78
C ASN A 115 15.11 19.01 -3.96
N TYR A 116 14.03 19.67 -3.60
CA TYR A 116 13.01 19.13 -2.71
C TYR A 116 11.63 19.29 -3.33
N HIS A 117 10.84 18.24 -3.28
CA HIS A 117 9.46 18.20 -3.74
C HIS A 117 8.56 17.83 -2.57
N THR A 118 7.68 18.74 -2.18
CA THR A 118 6.66 18.48 -1.16
C THR A 118 5.33 18.24 -1.86
N PHE A 119 4.78 17.06 -1.68
CA PHE A 119 3.44 16.70 -2.12
C PHE A 119 2.52 16.80 -0.90
N SER A 120 1.38 17.48 -1.03
CA SER A 120 0.40 17.63 0.04
C SER A 120 -0.97 17.07 -0.35
N GLY A 121 -1.80 16.81 0.65
CA GLY A 121 -3.10 16.19 0.48
C GLY A 121 -3.00 14.75 0.00
N LEU A 122 -1.93 14.03 0.37
CA LEU A 122 -1.76 12.64 -0.02
C LEU A 122 -2.68 11.73 0.79
N HIS A 123 -3.49 10.97 0.06
CA HIS A 123 -4.34 9.91 0.55
C HIS A 123 -3.70 8.58 0.20
N VAL A 124 -3.88 7.58 1.05
CA VAL A 124 -3.50 6.20 0.75
C VAL A 124 -4.68 5.52 0.07
N ASN A 125 -4.60 5.36 -1.24
CA ASN A 125 -5.62 4.72 -2.05
C ASN A 125 -5.53 3.19 -1.94
N THR A 126 -4.32 2.65 -2.06
CA THR A 126 -4.07 1.20 -1.99
C THR A 126 -3.05 0.85 -0.93
N PHE A 127 -3.19 -0.33 -0.34
CA PHE A 127 -2.22 -0.92 0.57
C PHE A 127 -2.01 -2.40 0.24
N GLY A 128 -0.76 -2.76 -0.04
CA GLY A 128 -0.32 -4.11 -0.34
C GLY A 128 0.61 -4.66 0.73
N ILE A 129 0.47 -5.95 1.03
CA ILE A 129 1.46 -6.77 1.76
C ILE A 129 1.82 -7.92 0.84
N ASP A 130 3.11 -8.11 0.58
CA ASP A 130 3.64 -9.24 -0.19
C ASP A 130 4.59 -10.07 0.68
N ILE A 131 4.27 -11.34 0.83
CA ILE A 131 5.09 -12.33 1.53
C ILE A 131 5.57 -13.34 0.47
N PRO A 132 6.81 -13.20 -0.02
CA PRO A 132 7.35 -14.08 -1.04
C PRO A 132 7.77 -15.43 -0.44
N GLU A 133 7.99 -16.43 -1.30
CA GLU A 133 8.51 -17.75 -0.89
C GLU A 133 9.89 -17.66 -0.24
N ALA A 134 10.73 -16.74 -0.72
CA ALA A 134 12.02 -16.42 -0.13
C ALA A 134 12.29 -14.92 -0.29
N GLY A 135 12.43 -14.19 0.82
CA GLY A 135 12.74 -12.77 0.79
C GLY A 135 12.18 -11.97 1.96
N LEU A 136 12.38 -10.65 1.89
CA LEU A 136 11.80 -9.69 2.82
C LEU A 136 10.31 -9.47 2.49
N ILE A 137 9.51 -9.19 3.52
CA ILE A 137 8.10 -8.86 3.33
C ILE A 137 8.00 -7.43 2.77
N GLY A 138 7.33 -7.30 1.63
CA GLY A 138 7.08 -6.03 0.97
C GLY A 138 5.81 -5.36 1.49
N LEU A 139 5.87 -4.04 1.67
CA LEU A 139 4.71 -3.18 1.89
C LEU A 139 4.63 -2.15 0.77
N THR A 140 3.44 -1.99 0.22
CA THR A 140 3.20 -1.07 -0.89
C THR A 140 2.07 -0.13 -0.55
N PHE A 141 2.25 1.17 -0.78
CA PHE A 141 1.24 2.20 -0.53
C PHE A 141 1.01 3.02 -1.80
N GLY A 142 -0.17 2.91 -2.39
CA GLY A 142 -0.58 3.76 -3.51
C GLY A 142 -1.06 5.10 -2.99
N LEU A 143 -0.41 6.18 -3.43
CA LEU A 143 -0.65 7.54 -2.94
C LEU A 143 -1.32 8.41 -4.01
N MET A 144 -2.30 9.20 -3.59
CA MET A 144 -3.00 10.18 -4.42
C MET A 144 -3.04 11.53 -3.71
N GLY A 145 -2.39 12.54 -4.30
CA GLY A 145 -2.21 13.88 -3.75
C GLY A 145 -3.00 14.95 -4.49
N THR A 146 -3.00 16.16 -3.93
CA THR A 146 -3.72 17.29 -4.52
C THR A 146 -2.80 18.37 -5.07
N LYS A 147 -1.56 18.44 -4.57
CA LYS A 147 -0.61 19.50 -4.88
C LYS A 147 0.83 19.04 -4.74
N ARG A 148 1.71 19.71 -5.50
CA ARG A 148 3.17 19.63 -5.36
C ARG A 148 3.77 21.03 -5.30
N ALA A 149 4.71 21.23 -4.38
CA ALA A 149 5.55 22.41 -4.28
C ALA A 149 7.03 22.01 -4.37
N THR A 150 7.86 22.88 -4.95
CA THR A 150 9.31 22.65 -5.05
C THR A 150 10.06 23.63 -4.15
N ALA A 151 11.21 23.20 -3.63
CA ALA A 151 12.09 24.04 -2.83
C ALA A 151 13.56 23.72 -3.15
N ALA A 152 14.40 24.75 -3.08
CA ALA A 152 15.86 24.65 -3.22
C ALA A 152 16.57 24.52 -1.86
N VAL A 153 15.83 24.60 -0.76
CA VAL A 153 16.32 24.49 0.61
C VAL A 153 15.43 23.49 1.34
N ALA A 154 16.02 22.66 2.18
CA ALA A 154 15.28 21.72 3.00
C ALA A 154 14.26 22.47 3.87
N PRO A 155 12.98 22.05 3.88
CA PRO A 155 11.97 22.65 4.75
C PRO A 155 12.36 22.62 6.23
N VAL A 156 12.09 23.72 6.95
CA VAL A 156 12.38 23.83 8.39
C VAL A 156 11.37 23.00 9.19
N GLY A 157 11.83 22.31 10.23
CA GLY A 157 10.99 21.53 11.13
C GLY A 157 11.78 20.39 11.78
N THR A 158 11.20 19.79 12.81
CA THR A 158 11.78 18.62 13.48
C THR A 158 11.74 17.41 12.55
N ILE A 159 12.84 16.67 12.47
CA ILE A 159 12.93 15.44 11.67
C ILE A 159 13.12 14.27 12.63
N THR A 160 12.15 13.36 12.66
CA THR A 160 12.29 12.07 13.32
C THR A 160 13.01 11.10 12.37
N PRO A 161 14.07 10.40 12.82
CA PRO A 161 14.77 9.43 11.98
C PRO A 161 13.88 8.22 11.65
N ALA A 162 14.29 7.44 10.64
CA ALA A 162 13.62 6.20 10.28
C ALA A 162 13.72 5.15 11.39
N SER A 163 12.74 4.24 11.42
CA SER A 163 12.72 3.14 12.39
C SER A 163 13.96 2.25 12.24
N THR A 164 14.56 1.89 13.36
CA THR A 164 15.68 0.94 13.45
C THR A 164 15.22 -0.47 13.82
N ASN A 165 13.91 -0.72 13.90
CA ASN A 165 13.38 -2.05 14.18
C ASN A 165 13.82 -3.05 13.10
N PRO A 166 14.00 -4.34 13.45
CA PRO A 166 14.40 -5.35 12.48
C PRO A 166 13.39 -5.46 11.33
N ARG A 167 13.92 -5.79 10.14
CA ARG A 167 13.12 -6.10 8.95
C ARG A 167 12.44 -7.47 9.14
N MET A 168 11.25 -7.62 8.59
CA MET A 168 10.52 -8.89 8.58
C MET A 168 10.71 -9.60 7.22
N SER A 169 10.70 -10.93 7.25
CA SER A 169 10.91 -11.78 6.07
C SER A 169 9.92 -12.94 6.07
N ASN A 170 9.93 -13.76 5.03
CA ASN A 170 9.10 -14.97 4.99
C ASN A 170 9.29 -15.90 6.22
N ILE A 171 10.50 -15.95 6.80
CA ILE A 171 10.77 -16.72 8.04
C ILE A 171 10.19 -16.09 9.31
N SER A 172 9.78 -14.82 9.25
CA SER A 172 9.09 -14.11 10.34
C SER A 172 7.63 -14.51 10.45
N VAL A 173 7.10 -15.20 9.44
CA VAL A 173 5.69 -15.61 9.41
C VAL A 173 5.50 -16.85 10.29
N GLY A 174 4.58 -16.75 11.23
CA GLY A 174 4.21 -17.86 12.11
C GLY A 174 3.29 -18.87 11.42
N ASP A 175 2.57 -19.65 12.21
CA ASP A 175 1.66 -20.65 11.69
C ASP A 175 0.41 -19.97 11.07
N LEU A 176 0.27 -20.02 9.75
CA LEU A 176 -0.95 -19.54 9.08
C LEU A 176 -2.13 -20.41 9.47
N LEU A 177 -3.25 -19.77 9.81
CA LEU A 177 -4.48 -20.46 10.18
C LEU A 177 -5.54 -20.26 9.09
N VAL A 178 -6.19 -21.37 8.71
CA VAL A 178 -7.37 -21.37 7.86
C VAL A 178 -8.54 -21.91 8.67
N ASP A 179 -9.60 -21.12 8.83
CA ASP A 179 -10.73 -21.45 9.71
C ASP A 179 -10.31 -21.73 11.17
N GLY A 180 -9.28 -21.01 11.63
CA GLY A 180 -8.69 -21.17 12.97
C GLY A 180 -7.82 -22.42 13.13
N VAL A 181 -7.63 -23.22 12.08
CA VAL A 181 -6.80 -24.43 12.11
C VAL A 181 -5.48 -24.18 11.39
N SER A 182 -4.35 -24.54 12.03
CA SER A 182 -3.04 -24.43 11.42
C SER A 182 -2.93 -25.34 10.19
N VAL A 183 -2.46 -24.78 9.09
CA VAL A 183 -2.22 -25.54 7.85
C VAL A 183 -0.80 -26.11 7.78
N LYS A 184 0.07 -25.76 8.73
CA LYS A 184 1.44 -26.26 8.80
C LYS A 184 1.47 -27.79 8.88
N GLY A 185 2.26 -28.41 8.00
CA GLY A 185 2.41 -29.86 7.91
C GLY A 185 1.24 -30.60 7.24
N THR A 186 0.14 -29.92 6.91
CA THR A 186 -0.99 -30.49 6.15
C THR A 186 -1.08 -29.89 4.75
N ALA A 187 -0.88 -28.59 4.62
CA ALA A 187 -0.82 -27.87 3.37
C ALA A 187 0.12 -26.67 3.51
N CYS A 188 1.32 -26.77 2.94
CA CYS A 188 2.32 -25.73 3.04
C CYS A 188 1.91 -24.52 2.19
N ILE A 189 1.73 -23.36 2.83
CA ILE A 189 1.57 -22.07 2.14
C ILE A 189 2.98 -21.53 1.87
N THR A 190 3.29 -21.26 0.60
CA THR A 190 4.62 -20.80 0.18
C THR A 190 4.67 -19.30 -0.05
N ALA A 191 3.57 -18.69 -0.50
CA ALA A 191 3.48 -17.26 -0.74
C ALA A 191 2.11 -16.75 -0.33
N PHE A 192 2.05 -15.48 0.10
CA PHE A 192 0.83 -14.80 0.49
C PHE A 192 0.88 -13.33 0.06
N SER A 193 -0.21 -12.83 -0.49
CA SER A 193 -0.39 -11.41 -0.79
C SER A 193 -1.72 -10.92 -0.26
N PHE A 194 -1.73 -9.68 0.24
CA PHE A 194 -2.94 -8.95 0.61
C PHE A 194 -2.93 -7.60 -0.08
N ASN A 195 -4.07 -7.19 -0.62
CA ASN A 195 -4.28 -5.89 -1.22
C ASN A 195 -5.60 -5.29 -0.72
N TRP A 196 -5.54 -4.05 -0.27
CA TRP A 196 -6.68 -3.23 0.07
C TRP A 196 -6.75 -2.04 -0.88
N ASP A 197 -7.88 -1.83 -1.53
CA ASP A 197 -8.10 -0.74 -2.49
C ASP A 197 -9.34 0.07 -2.10
N ASN A 198 -9.16 1.36 -1.82
CA ASN A 198 -10.24 2.30 -1.50
C ASN A 198 -10.94 2.86 -2.75
N SER A 199 -10.46 2.48 -3.95
CA SER A 199 -10.99 2.86 -5.26
C SER A 199 -11.20 4.36 -5.41
N MET A 200 -10.30 5.16 -4.82
CA MET A 200 -10.42 6.61 -4.76
C MET A 200 -10.30 7.23 -6.14
N GLN A 201 -11.06 8.31 -6.37
CA GLN A 201 -11.06 9.02 -7.64
C GLN A 201 -10.77 10.51 -7.45
N VAL A 202 -10.02 11.07 -8.40
CA VAL A 202 -9.76 12.51 -8.47
C VAL A 202 -10.97 13.21 -9.06
N GLN A 203 -11.56 14.13 -8.31
CA GLN A 203 -12.54 15.07 -8.82
C GLN A 203 -11.86 16.38 -9.24
N LYS A 204 -11.95 16.68 -10.54
CA LYS A 204 -11.43 17.91 -11.14
C LYS A 204 -12.53 18.99 -11.12
N CYS A 205 -12.18 20.23 -10.77
CA CYS A 205 -13.08 21.37 -10.77
C CYS A 205 -12.51 22.49 -11.64
N LEU A 206 -13.36 23.15 -12.44
CA LEU A 206 -12.95 24.32 -13.22
C LEU A 206 -12.63 25.49 -12.29
N GLY A 207 -11.61 26.29 -12.64
CA GLY A 207 -11.21 27.48 -11.89
C GLY A 207 -10.11 27.25 -10.82
N ALA A 208 -9.75 26.01 -10.52
CA ALA A 208 -8.67 25.67 -9.58
C ALA A 208 -7.27 25.54 -10.23
N GLY A 209 -7.17 25.82 -11.54
CA GLY A 209 -5.92 25.66 -12.29
C GLY A 209 -5.49 24.19 -12.37
N LEU A 210 -4.25 23.91 -11.97
CA LEU A 210 -3.66 22.56 -11.95
C LEU A 210 -3.80 21.85 -10.59
N GLU A 211 -4.53 22.45 -9.64
CA GLU A 211 -4.80 21.83 -8.35
C GLU A 211 -6.01 20.91 -8.46
N VAL A 212 -5.97 19.79 -7.73
CA VAL A 212 -7.08 18.86 -7.64
C VAL A 212 -8.15 19.43 -6.70
N GLY A 213 -9.41 19.42 -7.12
CA GLY A 213 -10.53 19.95 -6.33
C GLY A 213 -10.84 19.07 -5.11
N ALA A 214 -10.98 17.77 -5.31
CA ALA A 214 -11.14 16.80 -4.24
C ALA A 214 -10.66 15.41 -4.68
N ILE A 215 -10.34 14.55 -3.71
CA ILE A 215 -10.21 13.10 -3.93
C ILE A 215 -11.37 12.46 -3.18
N ILE A 216 -12.13 11.58 -3.82
CA ILE A 216 -13.31 10.96 -3.23
C ILE A 216 -13.07 9.46 -3.11
N GLU A 217 -13.29 8.92 -1.92
CA GLU A 217 -13.31 7.49 -1.65
C GLU A 217 -14.57 6.82 -2.23
N MET A 218 -14.39 5.64 -2.80
CA MET A 218 -15.48 4.83 -3.35
C MET A 218 -15.63 3.56 -2.49
N SER A 219 -16.25 2.51 -3.04
CA SER A 219 -16.32 1.22 -2.36
C SER A 219 -14.92 0.64 -2.15
N ALA A 220 -14.56 0.35 -0.90
CA ALA A 220 -13.32 -0.34 -0.61
C ALA A 220 -13.41 -1.85 -0.93
N LYS A 221 -12.33 -2.42 -1.43
CA LYS A 221 -12.22 -3.84 -1.80
C LYS A 221 -10.94 -4.43 -1.21
N GLY A 222 -11.10 -5.52 -0.45
CA GLY A 222 -9.99 -6.38 -0.03
C GLY A 222 -9.85 -7.56 -0.97
N SER A 223 -8.63 -7.84 -1.41
CA SER A 223 -8.30 -9.01 -2.23
C SER A 223 -6.90 -9.52 -1.89
N GLY A 224 -6.51 -10.63 -2.49
CA GLY A 224 -5.16 -11.16 -2.35
C GLY A 224 -5.08 -12.57 -2.88
N SER A 225 -3.92 -13.19 -2.67
CA SER A 225 -3.69 -14.55 -3.10
C SER A 225 -2.81 -15.30 -2.12
N PHE A 226 -2.92 -16.62 -2.12
CA PHE A 226 -1.96 -17.48 -1.43
C PHE A 226 -1.71 -18.75 -2.22
N THR A 227 -0.46 -19.20 -2.23
CA THR A 227 -0.05 -20.41 -2.94
C THR A 227 0.09 -21.54 -1.94
N MET A 228 -0.57 -22.67 -2.20
CA MET A 228 -0.50 -23.87 -1.36
C MET A 228 -0.08 -25.10 -2.15
N ALA A 229 0.68 -25.98 -1.50
CA ALA A 229 0.88 -27.33 -1.99
C ALA A 229 -0.46 -28.09 -2.07
N TRP A 230 -0.66 -28.80 -3.18
CA TRP A 230 -1.86 -29.59 -3.40
C TRP A 230 -1.91 -30.74 -2.39
N SER A 231 -2.95 -30.73 -1.57
CA SER A 231 -3.17 -31.63 -0.44
C SER A 231 -4.67 -31.88 -0.29
N THR A 232 -5.07 -32.77 0.62
CA THR A 232 -6.49 -32.98 0.94
C THR A 232 -7.15 -31.68 1.38
N LYS A 233 -6.45 -30.86 2.18
CA LYS A 233 -6.96 -29.56 2.62
C LYS A 233 -7.09 -28.57 1.46
N ALA A 234 -6.13 -28.52 0.55
CA ALA A 234 -6.23 -27.66 -0.64
C ALA A 234 -7.41 -28.08 -1.54
N ALA A 235 -7.64 -29.39 -1.71
CA ALA A 235 -8.80 -29.90 -2.45
C ALA A 235 -10.13 -29.52 -1.77
N GLU A 236 -10.24 -29.60 -0.44
CA GLU A 236 -11.41 -29.12 0.30
C GLU A 236 -11.68 -27.62 0.08
N LEU A 237 -10.62 -26.80 0.10
CA LEU A 237 -10.74 -25.36 -0.17
C LEU A 237 -11.15 -25.08 -1.62
N TYR A 238 -10.65 -25.87 -2.57
CA TYR A 238 -11.03 -25.80 -3.97
C TYR A 238 -12.53 -26.11 -4.16
N GLU A 239 -13.09 -27.12 -3.48
CA GLU A 239 -14.52 -27.43 -3.58
C GLU A 239 -15.42 -26.33 -2.96
N LYS A 240 -14.94 -25.61 -1.93
CA LYS A 240 -15.69 -24.50 -1.32
C LYS A 240 -16.04 -23.39 -2.32
N GLN A 241 -15.24 -23.19 -3.37
CA GLN A 241 -15.53 -22.15 -4.37
C GLN A 241 -16.84 -22.38 -5.13
N PHE A 242 -17.27 -23.64 -5.30
CA PHE A 242 -18.50 -23.98 -6.04
C PHE A 242 -19.77 -23.85 -5.19
N THR A 243 -19.61 -23.66 -3.88
CA THR A 243 -20.71 -23.52 -2.92
C THR A 243 -20.74 -22.14 -2.26
N ASN A 244 -19.87 -21.22 -2.71
CA ASN A 244 -19.58 -19.95 -2.05
C ASN A 244 -19.26 -20.13 -0.55
N GLY A 245 -18.56 -21.21 -0.21
CA GLY A 245 -18.12 -21.48 1.15
C GLY A 245 -17.05 -20.48 1.57
N ASN A 246 -17.30 -19.69 2.61
CA ASN A 246 -16.32 -18.74 3.11
C ASN A 246 -15.23 -19.43 3.94
N ILE A 247 -14.06 -18.79 4.00
CA ILE A 247 -13.01 -19.14 4.96
C ILE A 247 -12.50 -17.91 5.71
N SER A 248 -11.85 -18.14 6.85
CA SER A 248 -11.04 -17.15 7.55
C SER A 248 -9.54 -17.43 7.38
N LEU A 249 -8.74 -16.37 7.30
CA LEU A 249 -7.28 -16.41 7.21
C LEU A 249 -6.67 -15.61 8.37
N SER A 250 -5.65 -16.16 9.03
CA SER A 250 -4.84 -15.44 10.03
C SER A 250 -3.36 -15.62 9.73
N ILE A 251 -2.65 -14.50 9.59
CA ILE A 251 -1.24 -14.45 9.22
C ILE A 251 -0.49 -13.68 10.30
N PRO A 252 0.11 -14.39 11.28
CA PRO A 252 1.01 -13.79 12.26
C PRO A 252 2.40 -13.53 11.65
N ILE A 253 2.94 -12.35 11.88
CA ILE A 253 4.26 -11.90 11.41
C ILE A 253 5.00 -11.34 12.62
N THR A 254 6.03 -12.04 13.08
CA THR A 254 6.83 -11.66 14.25
C THR A 254 8.25 -11.28 13.84
N ASP A 255 8.70 -10.10 14.24
CA ASP A 255 10.09 -9.69 14.02
C ASP A 255 11.08 -10.41 14.95
N THR A 256 12.39 -10.22 14.72
CA THR A 256 13.42 -10.88 15.53
C THR A 256 13.50 -10.35 16.97
N ASP A 257 12.89 -9.20 17.25
CA ASP A 257 12.84 -8.57 18.57
C ASP A 257 11.60 -9.01 19.37
N GLY A 258 10.67 -9.74 18.76
CA GLY A 258 9.43 -10.23 19.36
C GLY A 258 8.23 -9.30 19.21
N ASN A 259 8.30 -8.26 18.37
CA ASN A 259 7.10 -7.48 18.01
C ASN A 259 6.32 -8.21 16.91
N GLU A 260 5.00 -8.18 17.00
CA GLU A 260 4.13 -8.98 16.14
C GLU A 260 3.05 -8.12 15.47
N TYR A 261 2.76 -8.43 14.20
CA TYR A 261 1.50 -8.10 13.56
C TYR A 261 0.73 -9.38 13.22
N VAL A 262 -0.59 -9.39 13.45
CA VAL A 262 -1.48 -10.46 13.01
C VAL A 262 -2.50 -9.87 12.05
N LEU A 263 -2.40 -10.21 10.77
CA LEU A 263 -3.42 -9.91 9.77
C LEU A 263 -4.51 -10.98 9.85
N ASN A 264 -5.71 -10.58 10.25
CA ASN A 264 -6.90 -11.42 10.32
C ASN A 264 -7.89 -11.02 9.24
N ILE A 265 -8.27 -11.97 8.40
CA ILE A 265 -9.26 -11.81 7.34
C ILE A 265 -10.40 -12.79 7.62
N PRO A 266 -11.50 -12.34 8.25
CA PRO A 266 -12.47 -13.26 8.85
C PRO A 266 -13.37 -13.97 7.84
N LYS A 267 -13.60 -13.37 6.67
CA LYS A 267 -14.44 -13.94 5.62
C LYS A 267 -13.89 -13.60 4.25
N VAL A 268 -13.51 -14.65 3.51
CA VAL A 268 -13.14 -14.53 2.10
C VAL A 268 -13.86 -15.56 1.24
N GLU A 269 -14.12 -15.19 -0.01
CA GLU A 269 -14.49 -16.10 -1.08
C GLU A 269 -13.24 -16.44 -1.89
N LEU A 270 -13.09 -17.71 -2.26
CA LEU A 270 -11.93 -18.23 -2.97
C LEU A 270 -12.25 -18.46 -4.44
N THR A 271 -11.22 -18.36 -5.28
CA THR A 271 -11.22 -18.83 -6.65
C THR A 271 -9.86 -19.44 -6.96
N ALA A 272 -9.86 -20.66 -7.47
CA ALA A 272 -8.62 -21.38 -7.81
C ALA A 272 -8.84 -22.36 -8.95
N SER A 273 -7.75 -22.76 -9.58
CA SER A 273 -7.74 -23.85 -10.56
C SER A 273 -7.30 -25.17 -9.91
N LEU A 274 -7.71 -26.29 -10.50
CA LEU A 274 -7.17 -27.60 -10.12
C LEU A 274 -5.65 -27.60 -10.32
N ALA A 275 -4.91 -28.15 -9.36
CA ALA A 275 -3.47 -28.33 -9.54
C ALA A 275 -3.19 -29.34 -10.66
N THR A 276 -2.30 -28.98 -11.58
CA THR A 276 -1.82 -29.84 -12.67
C THR A 276 -0.31 -29.73 -12.77
N GLY A 277 0.35 -30.78 -13.26
CA GLY A 277 1.82 -30.81 -13.35
C GLY A 277 2.33 -32.07 -14.04
N GLY A 278 3.61 -32.05 -14.39
CA GLY A 278 4.35 -33.17 -14.93
C GLY A 278 4.73 -34.21 -13.87
N LYS A 279 5.33 -35.32 -14.31
CA LYS A 279 5.66 -36.47 -13.45
C LYS A 279 6.65 -36.17 -12.30
N ASP A 280 7.45 -35.11 -12.42
CA ASP A 280 8.48 -34.73 -11.47
C ASP A 280 8.12 -33.45 -10.68
N ASP A 281 6.92 -32.89 -10.89
CA ASP A 281 6.52 -31.62 -10.30
C ASP A 281 5.85 -31.82 -8.93
N ILE A 282 6.16 -30.93 -7.99
CA ILE A 282 5.32 -30.75 -6.79
C ILE A 282 4.10 -29.94 -7.23
N LEU A 283 2.92 -30.54 -7.09
CA LEU A 283 1.67 -29.89 -7.43
C LEU A 283 1.38 -28.76 -6.43
N ASN A 284 1.23 -27.55 -6.94
CA ASN A 284 0.80 -26.37 -6.19
C ASN A 284 -0.42 -25.75 -6.86
N THR A 285 -1.21 -24.99 -6.10
CA THR A 285 -2.25 -24.13 -6.65
C THR A 285 -2.23 -22.78 -5.96
N THR A 286 -2.60 -21.73 -6.69
CA THR A 286 -2.80 -20.39 -6.16
C THR A 286 -4.29 -20.14 -5.99
N PHE A 287 -4.68 -19.82 -4.77
CA PHE A 287 -6.01 -19.36 -4.44
C PHE A 287 -6.03 -17.85 -4.44
N GLU A 288 -6.81 -17.28 -5.35
CA GLU A 288 -7.20 -15.88 -5.30
C GLU A 288 -8.37 -15.75 -4.32
N TYR A 289 -8.39 -14.68 -3.55
CA TYR A 289 -9.47 -14.44 -2.60
C TYR A 289 -9.97 -12.99 -2.63
N THR A 290 -11.25 -12.82 -2.33
CA THR A 290 -11.88 -11.52 -2.12
C THR A 290 -12.51 -11.48 -0.73
N VAL A 291 -12.28 -10.39 -0.01
CA VAL A 291 -12.87 -10.17 1.32
C VAL A 291 -14.33 -9.78 1.19
N VAL A 292 -15.21 -10.43 1.95
CA VAL A 292 -16.67 -10.22 1.87
C VAL A 292 -17.28 -10.12 3.26
N ASP A 293 -18.35 -9.32 3.39
CA ASP A 293 -19.23 -9.14 4.58
C ASP A 293 -18.59 -8.70 5.90
N GLN A 294 -17.30 -8.95 6.14
CA GLN A 294 -16.61 -8.65 7.39
C GLN A 294 -15.23 -8.04 7.11
N ALA A 295 -14.96 -6.93 7.78
CA ALA A 295 -13.72 -6.20 7.63
C ALA A 295 -12.51 -7.02 8.11
N PRO A 296 -11.38 -6.99 7.37
CA PRO A 296 -10.12 -7.50 7.87
C PRO A 296 -9.59 -6.59 8.99
N THR A 297 -8.70 -7.13 9.81
CA THR A 297 -8.04 -6.41 10.90
C THR A 297 -6.55 -6.72 10.94
N ILE A 298 -5.75 -5.74 11.38
CA ILE A 298 -4.37 -5.97 11.79
C ILE A 298 -4.27 -5.71 13.29
N THR A 299 -3.82 -6.69 14.04
CA THR A 299 -3.51 -6.52 15.47
C THR A 299 -2.01 -6.39 15.63
N ARG A 300 -1.54 -5.41 16.40
CA ARG A 300 -0.13 -5.26 16.75
C ARG A 300 0.12 -5.66 18.20
N THR A 301 1.16 -6.41 18.46
CA THR A 301 1.57 -6.76 19.83
C THR A 301 3.02 -6.32 19.99
N PRO A 302 3.33 -5.38 20.90
CA PRO A 302 4.71 -5.00 21.16
C PRO A 302 5.42 -6.16 21.88
N LYS A 303 6.74 -6.23 21.73
CA LYS A 303 7.56 -7.19 22.49
C LYS A 303 7.33 -7.03 24.00
N VAL A 304 7.33 -8.16 24.70
CA VAL A 304 7.22 -8.24 26.17
C VAL A 304 8.56 -7.95 26.83
#